data_AF-Q3YBA8-F1
#
_entry.id   AF-Q3YBA8-F1
#
_cell.length_a   1.000
_cell.length_b   1.000
_cell.length_c   1.000
_cell.angle_alpha   90.00
_cell.angle_beta   90.00
_cell.angle_gamma   90.00
#
_symmetry.space_group_name_H-M   'P 1'
#
loop_
_entity.id
_entity.type
_entity.pdbx_description
1 polymer ?
#
loop_
_entity_poly.entity_id
_entity_poly.type
_entity_poly.pdbx_seq_one_letter_code
_entity_poly.pdbx_strand_id
1 'polypeptide(L)' 'MEKTELIQKAKLAERYDDMATCMKAGTKQGAELSKEERNLLSVAYKNVVGAAGPPGASSGASSRIPTPPTRSCS' A
#
# COMPACT_ATOMS: atom_id res chain seq x y z
N MET A 1 -10.22 -4.22 -20.48
CA MET A 1 -9.35 -4.73 -19.40
C MET A 1 -10.15 -4.67 -18.14
N GLU A 2 -10.76 -5.79 -17.80
CA GLU A 2 -11.49 -5.92 -16.55
C GLU A 2 -10.52 -5.78 -15.37
N LYS A 3 -10.98 -5.28 -14.22
CA LYS A 3 -10.17 -5.21 -12.99
C LYS A 3 -9.48 -6.55 -12.69
N THR A 4 -10.21 -7.65 -12.89
CA THR A 4 -9.75 -9.01 -12.62
C THR A 4 -8.57 -9.40 -13.52
N GLU A 5 -8.59 -9.02 -14.80
CA GLU A 5 -7.44 -9.22 -15.70
C GLU A 5 -6.20 -8.48 -15.21
N LEU A 6 -6.35 -7.23 -14.76
CA LEU A 6 -5.23 -6.44 -14.26
C LEU A 6 -4.62 -7.07 -13.01
N ILE A 7 -5.43 -7.65 -12.14
CA ILE A 7 -4.96 -8.36 -10.95
C ILE A 7 -4.25 -9.67 -11.33
N GLN A 8 -4.79 -10.42 -12.28
CA GLN A 8 -4.12 -11.63 -12.79
C GLN A 8 -2.76 -11.29 -13.39
N LYS A 9 -2.69 -10.24 -14.22
CA LYS A 9 -1.42 -9.75 -14.79
C LYS A 9 -0.46 -9.28 -13.70
N ALA A 10 -0.95 -8.61 -12.66
CA ALA A 10 -0.13 -8.23 -11.51
C ALA A 10 0.44 -9.45 -10.77
N LYS A 11 -0.34 -10.53 -10.61
CA LYS A 11 0.12 -11.79 -9.98
C LYS A 11 1.15 -12.53 -10.84
N LEU A 12 1.07 -12.41 -12.16
CA LEU A 12 2.02 -12.99 -13.12
C LEU A 12 3.27 -12.13 -13.35
N ALA A 13 3.26 -10.88 -12.87
CA ALA A 13 4.37 -9.97 -13.03
C ALA A 13 5.54 -10.37 -12.11
N GLU A 14 6.72 -10.56 -12.69
CA GLU A 14 7.94 -10.88 -11.95
C GLU A 14 8.56 -9.64 -11.27
N ARG A 15 8.27 -8.44 -11.79
CA ARG A 15 8.76 -7.17 -11.24
C ARG A 15 7.67 -6.42 -10.49
N TYR A 16 8.05 -5.83 -9.35
CA TYR A 16 7.14 -5.05 -8.52
C TYR A 16 6.60 -3.81 -9.24
N ASP A 17 7.40 -3.18 -10.12
CA ASP A 17 6.98 -2.03 -10.93
C ASP A 17 5.79 -2.36 -11.84
N ASP A 18 5.86 -3.50 -12.54
CA ASP A 18 4.79 -4.00 -13.39
C ASP A 18 3.56 -4.42 -12.57
N MET A 19 3.78 -5.11 -11.44
CA MET A 19 2.72 -5.48 -10.49
C MET A 19 1.97 -4.25 -9.98
N ALA A 20 2.68 -3.19 -9.57
CA ALA A 20 2.10 -1.96 -9.05
C ALA A 20 1.31 -1.22 -10.15
N THR A 21 1.84 -1.16 -11.37
CA THR A 21 1.19 -0.52 -12.52
C THR A 21 -0.14 -1.19 -12.87
N CYS A 22 -0.14 -2.53 -12.95
CA CYS A 22 -1.36 -3.29 -13.23
C CYS A 22 -2.40 -3.10 -12.12
N MET A 23 -2.00 -3.26 -10.85
CA MET A 23 -2.91 -3.08 -9.73
C MET A 23 -3.49 -1.66 -9.65
N LYS A 24 -2.68 -0.62 -9.89
CA LYS A 24 -3.12 0.79 -9.92
C LYS A 24 -4.16 1.04 -11.01
N ALA A 25 -4.02 0.41 -12.17
CA ALA A 25 -5.02 0.50 -13.22
C ALA A 25 -6.34 -0.17 -12.81
N GLY A 26 -6.27 -1.26 -12.03
CA GLY A 26 -7.45 -1.95 -11.49
C GLY A 26 -8.22 -1.10 -10.48
N THR A 27 -7.52 -0.30 -9.67
CA THR A 27 -8.16 0.59 -8.68
C THR A 27 -8.84 1.80 -9.34
N LYS A 28 -8.33 2.28 -10.48
CA LYS A 28 -8.91 3.40 -11.24
C LYS A 28 -10.31 3.11 -11.80
N GLN A 29 -10.74 1.86 -11.85
CA GLN A 29 -12.08 1.48 -12.32
C GLN A 29 -13.19 1.78 -11.31
N GLY A 30 -12.87 2.34 -10.13
CA GLY A 30 -13.85 2.79 -9.14
C GLY A 30 -14.48 1.65 -8.31
N ALA A 31 -13.96 0.43 -8.44
CA ALA A 31 -14.41 -0.71 -7.66
C ALA A 31 -13.69 -0.78 -6.30
N GLU A 32 -14.42 -1.17 -5.26
CA GLU A 32 -13.83 -1.46 -3.95
C GLU A 32 -12.81 -2.61 -4.04
N LEU A 33 -11.70 -2.44 -3.31
CA LEU A 33 -10.64 -3.42 -3.24
C LEU A 33 -10.86 -4.34 -2.04
N SER A 34 -10.89 -5.64 -2.31
CA SER A 34 -10.88 -6.68 -1.29
C SER A 34 -9.57 -6.68 -0.50
N LYS A 35 -9.62 -7.31 0.67
CA LYS A 35 -8.46 -7.44 1.57
C LYS A 35 -7.21 -7.99 0.86
N GLU A 36 -7.38 -9.01 0.01
CA GLU A 36 -6.30 -9.60 -0.76
C GLU A 36 -5.70 -8.62 -1.78
N GLU A 37 -6.56 -7.89 -2.50
CA GLU A 37 -6.14 -6.93 -3.54
C GLU A 37 -5.38 -5.75 -2.92
N ARG A 38 -5.88 -5.22 -1.79
CA ARG A 38 -5.18 -4.16 -1.04
C ARG A 38 -3.82 -4.64 -0.52
N ASN A 39 -3.73 -5.89 -0.08
CA ASN A 39 -2.48 -6.48 0.37
C ASN A 39 -1.47 -6.56 -0.79
N LEU A 40 -1.90 -7.09 -1.94
CA LEU A 40 -1.08 -7.21 -3.14
C LEU A 40 -0.57 -5.84 -3.62
N LEU A 41 -1.45 -4.83 -3.63
CA LEU A 41 -1.11 -3.45 -4.01
C LEU A 41 -0.05 -2.87 -3.05
N SER A 42 -0.23 -3.09 -1.74
CA SER A 42 0.70 -2.62 -0.71
C SER A 42 2.08 -3.27 -0.85
N VAL A 43 2.14 -4.57 -1.10
CA VAL A 43 3.40 -5.29 -1.34
C VAL A 43 4.10 -4.74 -2.58
N ALA A 44 3.37 -4.57 -3.69
CA ALA A 44 3.94 -4.02 -4.91
C ALA A 44 4.52 -2.61 -4.68
N TYR A 45 3.71 -1.69 -4.13
CA TYR A 45 4.12 -0.31 -3.89
C TYR A 45 5.25 -0.17 -2.87
N LYS A 46 5.25 -0.95 -1.79
CA LYS A 46 6.31 -0.89 -0.77
C LYS A 46 7.67 -1.26 -1.36
N ASN A 47 7.70 -2.22 -2.27
CA ASN A 47 8.93 -2.66 -2.93
C ASN A 47 9.35 -1.72 -4.07
N VAL A 48 8.42 -1.19 -4.85
CA VAL A 48 8.69 -0.18 -5.89
C VAL A 48 9.26 1.12 -5.29
N VAL A 49 8.59 1.65 -4.26
CA VAL A 49 9.01 2.89 -3.57
C VAL A 49 10.33 2.70 -2.84
N GLY A 50 10.63 1.50 -2.34
CA GLY A 50 11.90 1.20 -1.68
C GLY A 50 13.12 1.24 -2.61
N ALA A 51 12.93 1.08 -3.93
CA ALA A 51 14.02 1.05 -4.90
C ALA A 51 14.09 2.30 -5.80
N ALA A 52 13.02 3.07 -5.93
CA ALA A 52 12.92 4.18 -6.88
C ALA A 52 12.22 5.43 -6.30
N GLY A 53 12.80 6.08 -5.29
CA GLY A 53 12.36 7.42 -4.90
C GLY A 53 13.09 8.01 -3.69
N PRO A 54 13.39 9.33 -3.68
CA PRO A 54 14.12 10.00 -2.61
C PRO A 54 13.32 10.02 -1.29
N PRO A 55 14.01 10.11 -0.14
CA PRO A 55 13.40 10.07 1.18
C PRO A 55 12.60 11.36 1.43
N GLY A 56 11.27 11.30 1.40
CA GLY A 56 10.51 12.54 1.57
C GLY A 56 9.00 12.46 1.74
N ALA A 57 8.41 11.31 2.08
CA ALA A 57 7.00 11.26 2.49
C ALA A 57 6.65 9.94 3.21
N SER A 58 7.41 9.57 4.24
CA SER A 58 6.93 8.68 5.30
C SER A 58 6.96 9.46 6.62
N SER A 59 6.21 10.55 6.67
CA SER A 59 5.65 11.06 7.92
C SER A 59 4.17 10.68 7.84
N GLY A 60 3.62 9.79 8.65
CA GLY A 60 3.89 9.59 10.06
C GLY A 60 2.52 9.58 10.70
N ALA A 61 2.02 8.39 11.04
CA ALA A 61 0.88 8.22 11.94
C ALA A 61 0.85 6.77 12.41
N SER A 62 1.98 6.26 12.89
CA SER A 62 1.92 5.17 13.86
C SER A 62 1.36 5.81 15.12
N SER A 63 0.10 5.53 15.39
CA SER A 63 -0.72 5.96 16.51
C SER A 63 0.04 5.85 17.84
N ARG A 64 0.83 6.87 18.19
CA ARG A 64 1.21 7.12 19.57
C ARG A 64 0.05 7.86 20.18
N ILE A 65 -0.88 7.10 20.74
CA ILE A 65 -1.73 7.58 21.83
C ILE A 65 -0.78 8.08 22.92
N PRO A 66 -0.71 9.39 23.23
CA PRO A 66 0.00 9.83 24.42
C PRO A 66 -0.86 9.42 25.62
N THR A 67 -0.46 8.38 26.33
CA THR A 67 -1.02 8.11 27.67
C THR A 67 -0.72 9.32 28.56
N PRO A 68 -1.69 9.88 29.28
CA PRO A 68 -1.43 10.99 30.19
C PRO A 68 -0.49 10.53 31.31
N PRO A 69 0.44 11.39 31.79
CA PRO A 69 1.23 11.07 32.96
C PRO A 69 0.29 10.94 34.16
N THR A 70 0.35 9.82 34.86
CA THR A 70 -0.29 9.64 36.16
C THR A 70 0.30 10.69 37.11
N ARG A 71 -0.52 11.67 37.51
CA ARG A 71 -0.20 12.58 38.61
C ARG A 71 0.00 11.72 39.87
N SER A 72 1.24 11.60 40.32
CA SER A 72 1.57 11.24 41.69
C SER A 72 1.39 12.50 42.55
N CYS A 73 0.39 12.48 43.42
CA CYS A 73 0.24 13.38 44.55
C CYS A 73 -0.57 12.64 45.62
N SER A 74 0.14 11.97 46.53
CA SER A 74 -0.19 11.81 47.95
C SER A 74 1.06 11.29 48.65
#